data_AF-A0A944NH53-F1
#
_entry.id   AF-A0A944NH53-F1
#
_cell.length_a   1.000
_cell.length_b   1.000
_cell.length_c   1.000
_cell.angle_alpha   90.00
_cell.angle_beta   90.00
_cell.angle_gamma   90.00
#
_symmetry.space_group_name_H-M   'P 1'
#
loop_
_entity.id
_entity.type
_entity.pdbx_description
1 polymer ?
#
loop_
_entity_poly.entity_id
_entity_poly.type
_entity_poly.pdbx_seq_one_letter_code
_entity_poly.pdbx_strand_id
1 'polypeptide(L)'
;METNLPSHEILVETLNAAWAAHKEFENGFLNGVRDEQWSTWFTGYVLGRLGDFVSPSSLVVWLESIDAEEGWSEAAASLVLNELMK
;
A
#
# COMPACT_ATOMS: atom_id res chain seq x y z
N MET A 1 1.79 -3.18 23.00
CA MET A 1 0.56 -3.26 22.19
C MET A 1 0.74 -4.47 21.31
N GLU A 2 -0.20 -5.42 21.32
CA GLU A 2 -0.17 -6.51 20.34
C GLU A 2 -0.38 -5.87 18.96
N THR A 3 0.64 -5.89 18.10
CA THR A 3 0.50 -5.56 16.68
C THR A 3 -0.33 -6.65 16.06
N ASN A 4 -1.62 -6.40 15.90
CA ASN A 4 -2.51 -7.33 15.21
C ASN A 4 -2.21 -7.21 13.71
N LEU A 5 -1.42 -8.15 13.20
CA LEU A 5 -1.01 -8.14 11.80
C LEU A 5 -2.26 -8.34 10.91
N PRO A 6 -2.44 -7.53 9.85
CA PRO A 6 -3.53 -7.74 8.91
C PRO A 6 -3.35 -9.08 8.19
N SER A 7 -4.44 -9.72 7.78
CA SER A 7 -4.35 -10.87 6.90
C SER A 7 -3.88 -10.44 5.51
N HIS A 8 -3.34 -11.41 4.76
CA HIS A 8 -2.93 -11.20 3.37
C HIS A 8 -4.09 -10.68 2.51
N GLU A 9 -5.27 -11.30 2.62
CA GLU A 9 -6.49 -10.88 1.91
C GLU A 9 -6.87 -9.42 2.22
N ILE A 10 -6.86 -9.03 3.50
CA ILE A 10 -7.18 -7.64 3.91
C ILE A 10 -6.15 -6.65 3.35
N LEU A 11 -4.87 -7.03 3.30
CA LEU A 11 -3.83 -6.19 2.69
C LEU A 11 -4.06 -6.01 1.19
N VAL A 12 -4.34 -7.09 0.45
CA VAL A 12 -4.63 -7.04 -0.99
C VAL A 12 -5.85 -6.15 -1.26
N GLU A 13 -6.95 -6.35 -0.54
CA GLU A 13 -8.16 -5.54 -0.66
C GLU A 13 -7.87 -4.06 -0.39
N THR A 14 -7.13 -3.77 0.67
CA THR A 14 -6.81 -2.38 1.05
C THR A 14 -5.88 -1.71 0.05
N LEU A 15 -4.90 -2.43 -0.50
CA LEU A 15 -3.99 -1.93 -1.53
C LEU A 15 -4.72 -1.66 -2.85
N ASN A 16 -5.65 -2.54 -3.25
CA ASN A 16 -6.54 -2.30 -4.40
C ASN A 16 -7.42 -1.06 -4.19
N ALA A 17 -7.97 -0.90 -2.98
CA ALA A 17 -8.76 0.28 -2.64
C ALA A 17 -7.90 1.56 -2.61
N ALA A 18 -6.64 1.46 -2.18
CA ALA A 18 -5.70 2.58 -2.21
C ALA A 18 -5.41 3.00 -3.65
N TRP A 19 -5.13 2.03 -4.53
CA TRP A 19 -4.93 2.29 -5.97
C TRP A 19 -6.13 2.99 -6.61
N ALA A 20 -7.35 2.50 -6.36
CA ALA A 20 -8.55 3.09 -6.93
C ALA A 20 -8.76 4.54 -6.47
N ALA A 21 -8.60 4.80 -5.17
CA ALA A 21 -8.77 6.14 -4.60
C ALA A 21 -7.64 7.10 -5.01
N HIS A 22 -6.41 6.62 -5.18
CA HIS A 22 -5.31 7.42 -5.74
C HIS A 22 -5.57 7.77 -7.21
N LYS A 23 -6.10 6.81 -8.01
CA LYS A 23 -6.51 7.05 -9.40
C LYS A 23 -7.60 8.13 -9.51
N GLU A 24 -8.57 8.12 -8.61
CA GLU A 24 -9.59 9.17 -8.52
C GLU A 24 -8.98 10.54 -8.20
N PHE A 25 -8.01 10.57 -7.28
CA PHE A 25 -7.27 11.79 -6.96
C PHE A 25 -6.47 12.32 -8.16
N GLU A 26 -5.71 11.47 -8.85
CA GLU A 26 -4.96 11.84 -10.06
C GLU A 26 -5.90 12.44 -11.12
N ASN A 27 -7.03 11.77 -11.39
CA ASN A 27 -7.98 12.22 -12.40
C ASN A 27 -8.70 13.51 -12.01
N GLY A 28 -9.12 13.64 -10.75
CA GLY A 28 -9.93 14.75 -10.27
C GLY A 28 -9.13 16.01 -9.94
N PHE A 29 -7.92 15.85 -9.41
CA PHE A 29 -7.11 16.97 -8.88
C PHE A 29 -5.84 17.22 -9.67
N LEU A 30 -5.25 16.19 -10.28
CA LEU A 30 -4.04 16.31 -11.10
C LEU A 30 -4.32 16.32 -12.60
N ASN A 31 -5.59 16.39 -13.02
CA ASN A 31 -6.03 16.34 -14.42
C ASN A 31 -5.50 15.10 -15.17
N GLY A 32 -5.42 13.96 -14.48
CA GLY A 32 -4.94 12.69 -15.03
C GLY A 32 -3.42 12.56 -15.08
N VAL A 33 -2.66 13.51 -14.54
CA VAL A 33 -1.21 13.40 -14.40
C VAL A 33 -0.88 12.43 -13.26
N ARG A 34 0.08 11.52 -13.52
CA ARG A 34 0.57 10.57 -12.53
C ARG A 34 1.25 11.29 -11.38
N ASP A 35 0.96 10.86 -10.16
CA ASP A 35 1.67 11.33 -8.96
C ASP A 35 2.86 10.41 -8.65
N GLU A 36 4.06 10.98 -8.63
CA GLU A 36 5.29 10.26 -8.31
C GLU A 36 5.41 9.92 -6.82
N GLN A 37 4.59 10.53 -5.95
CA GLN A 37 4.54 10.23 -4.51
C GLN A 37 3.49 9.17 -4.15
N TRP A 38 3.08 8.35 -5.13
CA TRP A 38 2.06 7.31 -4.97
C TRP A 38 2.31 6.38 -3.76
N SER A 39 3.56 6.01 -3.50
CA SER A 39 3.94 5.08 -2.41
C SER A 39 3.63 5.65 -1.02
N THR A 40 3.84 6.96 -0.85
CA THR A 40 3.51 7.70 0.38
C THR A 40 2.00 7.80 0.55
N TRP A 41 1.27 8.06 -0.54
CA TRP A 41 -0.18 8.09 -0.52
C TRP A 41 -0.76 6.74 -0.10
N PHE A 42 -0.29 5.65 -0.71
CA PHE A 42 -0.73 4.28 -0.41
C PHE A 42 -0.44 3.92 1.04
N THR A 43 0.75 4.25 1.52
CA THR A 43 1.15 4.05 2.92
C THR A 43 0.18 4.75 3.88
N GLY A 44 -0.14 6.01 3.64
CA GLY A 44 -1.10 6.75 4.46
C GLY A 44 -2.49 6.13 4.45
N TYR A 45 -2.95 5.69 3.28
CA TYR A 45 -4.25 5.04 3.13
C TYR A 45 -4.33 3.70 3.87
N VAL A 46 -3.32 2.84 3.70
CA VAL A 46 -3.26 1.51 4.30
C VAL A 46 -3.18 1.61 5.82
N LEU A 47 -2.26 2.42 6.36
CA LEU A 47 -2.12 2.60 7.81
C LEU A 47 -3.33 3.29 8.43
N GLY A 48 -3.94 4.25 7.73
CA GLY A 48 -5.19 4.88 8.18
C GLY A 48 -6.38 3.92 8.27
N ARG A 49 -6.39 2.84 7.47
CA ARG A 49 -7.45 1.81 7.45
C ARG A 49 -7.18 0.66 8.43
N LEU A 50 -5.95 0.18 8.46
CA LEU A 50 -5.57 -1.06 9.16
C LEU A 50 -4.87 -0.80 10.50
N GLY A 51 -4.56 0.46 10.81
CA GLY A 51 -3.81 0.85 11.99
C GLY A 51 -2.30 0.71 11.80
N ASP A 52 -1.57 1.09 12.85
CA ASP A 52 -0.10 1.13 12.85
C ASP A 52 0.49 -0.27 13.11
N PHE A 53 0.49 -1.13 12.10
CA PHE A 53 1.13 -2.46 12.15
C PHE A 53 2.58 -2.47 11.65
N VAL A 54 3.04 -1.37 11.04
CA VAL A 54 4.41 -1.18 10.53
C VAL A 54 4.76 0.32 10.52
N SER A 55 6.06 0.65 10.52
CA SER A 55 6.47 2.04 10.32
C SER A 55 6.12 2.53 8.90
N PRO A 56 5.65 3.78 8.72
CA PRO A 56 5.35 4.32 7.40
C PRO A 56 6.55 4.27 6.45
N SER A 57 7.75 4.57 6.94
CA SER A 57 8.99 4.54 6.15
C SER A 57 9.31 3.15 5.62
N SER A 58 9.11 2.11 6.42
CA SER A 58 9.32 0.73 5.98
C SER A 58 8.32 0.35 4.89
N LEU A 59 7.04 0.70 5.08
CA LEU A 59 6.00 0.38 4.11
C LEU A 59 6.28 1.05 2.76
N VAL A 60 6.63 2.34 2.73
CA VAL A 60 7.03 3.05 1.50
C VAL A 60 8.13 2.29 0.76
N VAL A 61 9.22 1.95 1.46
CA VAL A 61 10.37 1.26 0.86
C VAL A 61 9.96 -0.09 0.28
N TRP A 62 9.12 -0.85 0.98
CA TRP A 62 8.67 -2.15 0.49
C TRP A 62 7.77 -2.02 -0.74
N LEU A 63 6.81 -1.10 -0.73
CA LEU A 63 5.93 -0.87 -1.87
C LEU A 63 6.71 -0.45 -3.12
N GLU A 64 7.73 0.41 -2.98
CA GLU A 64 8.57 0.86 -4.10
C GLU A 64 9.48 -0.22 -4.67
N SER A 65 9.79 -1.26 -3.89
CA SER A 65 10.68 -2.35 -4.32
C SER A 65 10.01 -3.41 -5.20
N ILE A 66 8.70 -3.29 -5.44
CA ILE A 66 7.94 -4.27 -6.19
C ILE A 66 7.99 -3.95 -7.67
N ASP A 67 8.62 -4.83 -8.42
CA ASP A 67 8.63 -4.83 -9.88
C ASP A 67 7.66 -5.89 -10.40
N ALA A 68 6.37 -5.52 -10.46
CA ALA A 68 5.30 -6.39 -10.94
C ALA A 68 4.30 -5.61 -11.81
N GLU A 69 4.13 -6.04 -13.06
CA GLU A 69 3.17 -5.45 -14.00
C GLU A 69 1.73 -5.92 -13.74
N GLU A 70 1.56 -7.19 -13.37
CA GLU A 70 0.27 -7.80 -13.02
C GLU A 70 0.30 -8.30 -11.58
N GLY A 71 -0.85 -8.24 -10.89
CA GLY A 71 -0.94 -8.73 -9.51
C GLY A 71 -0.09 -7.93 -8.52
N TRP A 72 0.20 -6.66 -8.80
CA TRP A 72 1.06 -5.83 -7.95
C TRP A 72 0.61 -5.84 -6.47
N SER A 73 -0.70 -5.73 -6.20
CA SER A 73 -1.23 -5.76 -4.83
C SER A 73 -1.00 -7.09 -4.10
N GLU A 74 -1.00 -8.21 -4.83
CA GLU A 74 -0.70 -9.55 -4.31
C GLU A 74 0.77 -9.68 -3.93
N ALA A 75 1.66 -9.21 -4.82
CA ALA A 75 3.09 -9.16 -4.58
C ALA A 75 3.41 -8.25 -3.38
N ALA A 76 2.74 -7.10 -3.30
CA ALA A 76 2.87 -6.15 -2.21
C ALA A 76 2.45 -6.72 -0.86
N ALA A 77 1.25 -7.30 -0.78
CA ALA A 77 0.76 -7.93 0.45
C ALA A 77 1.70 -9.05 0.91
N SER A 78 2.20 -9.86 -0.02
CA SER A 78 3.14 -10.94 0.26
C SER A 78 4.47 -10.42 0.81
N LEU A 79 5.04 -9.39 0.18
CA LEU A 79 6.29 -8.77 0.64
C LEU A 79 6.13 -8.18 2.04
N VAL A 80 5.08 -7.38 2.27
CA VAL A 80 4.82 -6.73 3.56
C VAL A 80 4.75 -7.75 4.69
N LEU A 81 3.97 -8.83 4.50
CA LEU A 81 3.87 -9.88 5.51
C LEU A 81 5.18 -10.64 5.71
N ASN A 82 5.91 -10.94 4.62
CA ASN A 82 7.20 -11.59 4.71
C ASN A 82 8.21 -10.75 5.51
N GLU A 83 8.25 -9.43 5.31
CA GLU A 83 9.15 -8.55 6.06
C GLU A 83 8.74 -8.39 7.54
N LEU A 84 7.44 -8.45 7.85
CA LEU A 84 6.94 -8.37 9.23
C LEU A 84 7.18 -9.64 10.05
N MET A 85 7.40 -10.77 9.39
CA MET A 85 7.66 -12.07 10.02
C MET A 85 9.15 -12.41 10.16
N LYS A 86 10.05 -11.52 9.74
CA LYS A 86 11.50 -11.66 9.93
C LYS A 86 11.92 -11.18 11.32
#